data_AF-A0A7W3QIN5-F1
#
_entry.id   AF-A0A7W3QIN5-F1
#
_cell.length_a   1.000
_cell.length_b   1.000
_cell.length_c   1.000
_cell.angle_alpha   90.00
_cell.angle_beta   90.00
_cell.angle_gamma   90.00
#
_symmetry.space_group_name_H-M   'P 1'
#
loop_
_entity.id
_entity.type
_entity.pdbx_description
1 polymer ?
#
loop_
_entity_poly.entity_id
_entity_poly.type
_entity_poly.pdbx_seq_one_letter_code
_entity_poly.pdbx_strand_id
1 'polypeptide(L)'
;MGGGEWHAWVEAGPSRGAAFLVAPGKLLTCAHVVRGCAEARVGLADLPPLTARVRRCGDWTRQNDPGDVAVLELPHEMGPDPAEMAAPDALLDPRTWHSDLRVYGFPGSDRQIRYATVRTAADMVQHREWWQVRARHGDRIEAGYSGGAVYDPYSGRVVGMLTDVDPDDPDDERRRGAVGRMLPIGTLRRYWEELDDHLPLTWLDAAARRELRRALAGLPADPAAAARVLDLPPTRPLRSAWDAARYIAEGFDEERLARYLAASSPGVPRLAEWRRRHLPAPERTGRAEPASIIVRLERMTHGHDVTVQTWIDGAPGPSGDTVRVAAEKDVRQAVERSVEAIGPVVDDRPDLDWMIEFAVPAHWLGKPFEDWYLNRGRRLRMRGYPVVVRDVTRLRPEPFLRDQARRRWKRLRDPGNPYQVDCRPPAPGAFRDLLEAHDHLGLLVYGSSPGRAHLKAALDLAVPVMLWPRGRCADADHADCSGHRTRRTLVGRVAGVDPGGLPGAVHELRREALRHKALGCGPHCGDALTLLWDDPSRLPDPPLAMEV
;
A
#
# COMPACT_ATOMS: atom_id res chain seq x y z
N MET A 1 -25.14 -2.86 -40.92
CA MET A 1 -24.34 -3.92 -41.57
C MET A 1 -23.16 -3.25 -42.23
N GLY A 2 -21.94 -3.63 -41.83
CA GLY A 2 -20.69 -3.02 -42.26
C GLY A 2 -19.74 -2.83 -41.08
N GLY A 3 -19.25 -3.93 -40.51
CA GLY A 3 -18.15 -3.92 -39.55
C GLY A 3 -17.17 -5.01 -39.99
N GLY A 4 -15.99 -4.62 -40.48
CA GLY A 4 -14.95 -5.58 -40.87
C GLY A 4 -14.65 -6.48 -39.68
N GLU A 5 -14.77 -7.79 -39.85
CA GLU A 5 -14.92 -8.71 -38.73
C GLU A 5 -13.60 -8.99 -38.01
N TRP A 6 -13.50 -8.56 -36.75
CA TRP A 6 -12.39 -8.85 -35.84
C TRP A 6 -12.26 -10.33 -35.43
N HIS A 7 -13.12 -11.21 -35.95
CA HIS A 7 -13.09 -12.65 -35.77
C HIS A 7 -11.94 -13.29 -36.56
N ALA A 8 -11.24 -14.25 -35.96
CA ALA A 8 -10.18 -14.98 -36.62
C ALA A 8 -10.19 -16.47 -36.29
N TRP A 9 -9.77 -17.29 -37.24
CA TRP A 9 -9.41 -18.69 -37.00
C TRP A 9 -7.91 -18.83 -36.78
N VAL A 10 -7.50 -19.83 -36.00
CA VAL A 10 -6.10 -20.12 -35.70
C VAL A 10 -5.81 -21.59 -35.97
N GLU A 11 -4.70 -21.85 -36.66
CA GLU A 11 -4.13 -23.18 -36.86
C GLU A 11 -2.67 -23.18 -36.37
N ALA A 12 -2.36 -24.06 -35.40
CA ALA A 12 -1.03 -24.19 -34.84
C ALA A 12 -0.69 -25.68 -34.66
N GLY A 13 0.15 -26.21 -35.55
CA GLY A 13 0.40 -27.65 -35.63
C GLY A 13 -0.90 -28.42 -35.90
N PRO A 14 -1.26 -29.43 -35.08
CA PRO A 14 -2.51 -30.18 -35.23
C PRO A 14 -3.73 -29.46 -34.63
N SER A 15 -3.51 -28.41 -33.84
CA SER A 15 -4.56 -27.72 -33.09
C SER A 15 -5.26 -26.66 -33.95
N ARG A 16 -6.56 -26.53 -33.73
CA ARG A 16 -7.41 -25.49 -34.33
C ARG A 16 -8.24 -24.79 -33.28
N GLY A 17 -8.45 -23.50 -33.46
CA GLY A 17 -9.26 -22.69 -32.57
C GLY A 17 -9.67 -21.38 -33.22
N ALA A 18 -10.16 -20.49 -32.38
CA ALA A 18 -10.52 -19.13 -32.72
C ALA A 18 -9.58 -18.13 -32.04
N ALA A 19 -9.61 -16.90 -32.54
CA ALA A 19 -8.97 -15.74 -31.96
C ALA A 19 -9.78 -14.50 -32.32
N PHE A 20 -9.54 -13.40 -31.62
CA PHE A 20 -10.13 -12.10 -31.95
C PHE A 20 -9.06 -11.00 -31.90
N LEU A 21 -9.19 -10.03 -32.80
CA LEU A 21 -8.35 -8.85 -32.86
C LEU A 21 -8.70 -7.91 -31.69
N VAL A 22 -7.71 -7.58 -30.85
CA VAL A 22 -7.86 -6.74 -29.64
C VAL A 22 -7.14 -5.41 -29.75
N ALA A 23 -6.17 -5.33 -30.64
CA ALA A 23 -5.45 -4.13 -31.01
C ALA A 23 -4.91 -4.30 -32.44
N PRO A 24 -4.48 -3.24 -33.12
CA PRO A 24 -3.81 -3.36 -34.41
C PRO A 24 -2.65 -4.38 -34.32
N GLY A 25 -2.73 -5.42 -35.15
CA GLY A 25 -1.73 -6.48 -35.21
C GLY A 25 -1.66 -7.45 -34.02
N LYS A 26 -2.62 -7.42 -33.08
CA LYS A 26 -2.63 -8.32 -31.90
C LYS A 26 -3.95 -9.05 -31.77
N LEU A 27 -3.89 -10.38 -31.70
CA LEU A 27 -5.05 -11.22 -31.41
C LEU A 27 -4.89 -11.96 -30.09
N LEU A 28 -6.01 -12.17 -29.39
CA LEU A 28 -6.08 -13.06 -28.25
C LEU A 28 -6.58 -14.45 -28.66
N THR A 29 -6.00 -15.49 -28.06
CA THR A 29 -6.44 -16.88 -28.17
C THR A 29 -6.05 -17.65 -26.91
N CYS A 30 -6.43 -18.93 -26.85
CA CYS A 30 -6.02 -19.82 -25.76
C CYS A 30 -4.57 -20.30 -25.95
N ALA A 31 -3.84 -20.43 -24.84
CA ALA A 31 -2.50 -20.97 -24.85
C ALA A 31 -2.46 -22.44 -25.30
N HIS A 32 -3.49 -23.22 -24.98
CA HIS A 32 -3.57 -24.63 -25.40
C HIS A 32 -3.72 -24.79 -26.92
N VAL A 33 -4.37 -23.84 -27.61
CA VAL A 33 -4.55 -23.86 -29.07
C VAL A 33 -3.20 -23.76 -29.78
N VAL A 34 -2.25 -23.03 -29.20
CA VAL A 34 -0.92 -22.75 -29.80
C VAL A 34 0.21 -23.48 -29.10
N ARG A 35 -0.11 -24.55 -28.36
CA ARG A 35 0.85 -25.27 -27.53
C ARG A 35 2.00 -25.82 -28.35
N GLY A 36 3.23 -25.46 -27.96
CA GLY A 36 4.45 -25.98 -28.57
C GLY A 36 4.80 -25.33 -29.92
N CYS A 37 4.05 -24.31 -30.35
CA CYS A 37 4.30 -23.60 -31.60
C CYS A 37 4.86 -22.20 -31.31
N ALA A 38 5.92 -21.81 -32.01
CA ALA A 38 6.44 -20.44 -31.99
C ALA A 38 5.66 -19.50 -32.92
N GLU A 39 4.99 -20.07 -33.91
CA GLU A 39 4.20 -19.38 -34.92
C GLU A 39 2.86 -20.11 -35.13
N ALA A 40 1.84 -19.36 -35.51
CA ALA A 40 0.52 -19.88 -35.85
C ALA A 40 0.03 -19.25 -37.16
N ARG A 41 -0.76 -20.01 -37.93
CA ARG A 41 -1.49 -19.47 -39.08
C ARG A 41 -2.81 -18.91 -38.62
N VAL A 42 -3.12 -17.69 -39.08
CA VAL A 42 -4.32 -16.95 -38.70
C VAL A 42 -5.04 -16.50 -39.96
N GLY A 43 -6.36 -16.67 -40.02
CA GLY A 43 -7.17 -15.96 -41.01
C GLY A 43 -8.08 -14.97 -40.30
N LEU A 44 -8.12 -13.74 -40.82
CA LEU A 44 -8.78 -12.59 -40.22
C LEU A 44 -9.56 -11.87 -41.32
N ALA A 45 -10.88 -11.76 -41.17
CA ALA A 45 -11.78 -11.23 -42.20
C ALA A 45 -11.47 -11.84 -43.59
N ASP A 46 -11.44 -11.02 -44.64
CA ASP A 46 -11.14 -11.43 -46.02
C ASP A 46 -9.64 -11.39 -46.35
N LEU A 47 -8.77 -11.24 -45.35
CA LEU A 47 -7.32 -11.23 -45.59
C LEU A 47 -6.81 -12.63 -45.94
N PRO A 48 -5.77 -12.72 -46.81
CA PRO A 48 -5.03 -13.95 -46.97
C PRO A 48 -4.50 -14.46 -45.62
N PRO A 49 -4.41 -15.78 -45.40
CA PRO A 49 -3.89 -16.32 -44.16
C PRO A 49 -2.49 -15.77 -43.81
N LEU A 50 -2.36 -15.24 -42.60
CA LEU A 50 -1.15 -14.62 -42.07
C LEU A 50 -0.41 -15.57 -41.14
N THR A 51 0.92 -15.42 -41.07
CA THR A 51 1.73 -16.03 -40.02
C THR A 51 1.85 -15.06 -38.86
N ALA A 52 1.48 -15.50 -37.66
CA ALA A 52 1.58 -14.72 -36.44
C ALA A 52 2.60 -15.34 -35.49
N ARG A 53 3.38 -14.50 -34.81
CA ARG A 53 4.26 -14.94 -33.73
C ARG A 53 3.43 -15.23 -32.47
N VAL A 54 3.71 -16.36 -31.83
CA VAL A 54 3.02 -16.77 -30.60
C VAL A 54 3.75 -16.22 -29.38
N ARG A 55 3.01 -15.50 -28.52
CA ARG A 55 3.46 -15.06 -27.20
C ARG A 55 2.54 -15.61 -26.12
N ARG A 56 3.03 -16.60 -25.35
CA ARG A 56 2.30 -17.13 -24.18
C ARG A 56 2.34 -16.12 -23.04
N CYS A 57 1.19 -15.87 -22.42
CA CYS A 57 1.04 -14.82 -21.40
C CYS A 57 0.82 -15.38 -19.98
N GLY A 58 0.60 -16.69 -19.83
CA GLY A 58 0.43 -17.35 -18.53
C GLY A 58 1.34 -18.55 -18.34
N ASP A 59 1.24 -19.16 -17.16
CA ASP A 59 2.01 -20.34 -16.73
C ASP A 59 1.33 -21.66 -17.14
N TRP A 60 0.37 -21.60 -18.06
CA TRP A 60 -0.43 -22.75 -18.47
C TRP A 60 0.47 -23.84 -19.09
N THR A 61 0.38 -25.07 -18.55
CA THR A 61 1.12 -26.23 -19.10
C THR A 61 0.23 -27.42 -19.43
N ARG A 62 -0.90 -27.57 -18.73
CA ARG A 62 -1.86 -28.67 -18.89
C ARG A 62 -3.28 -28.19 -18.63
N GLN A 63 -4.26 -29.01 -19.01
CA GLN A 63 -5.68 -28.73 -18.75
C GLN A 63 -5.92 -28.43 -17.26
N ASN A 64 -6.73 -27.42 -17.00
CA ASN A 64 -7.05 -26.88 -15.67
C ASN A 64 -5.91 -26.13 -14.96
N ASP A 65 -4.73 -25.95 -15.57
CA ASP A 65 -3.80 -24.93 -15.10
C ASP A 65 -4.38 -23.53 -15.37
N PRO A 66 -4.09 -22.55 -14.51
CA PRO A 66 -4.59 -21.20 -14.69
C PRO A 66 -3.90 -20.48 -15.86
N GLY A 67 -4.56 -19.46 -16.41
CA GLY A 67 -3.93 -18.54 -17.37
C GLY A 67 -3.76 -19.10 -18.77
N ASP A 68 -4.79 -19.78 -19.29
CA ASP A 68 -4.87 -20.25 -20.67
C ASP A 68 -5.03 -19.10 -21.67
N VAL A 69 -3.98 -18.26 -21.78
CA VAL A 69 -3.97 -17.02 -22.57
C VAL A 69 -2.70 -16.93 -23.41
N ALA A 70 -2.87 -16.72 -24.70
CA ALA A 70 -1.81 -16.39 -25.63
C ALA A 70 -2.18 -15.18 -26.50
N VAL A 71 -1.16 -14.43 -26.88
CA VAL A 71 -1.25 -13.33 -27.84
C VAL A 71 -0.59 -13.77 -29.14
N LEU A 72 -1.25 -13.49 -30.25
CA LEU A 72 -0.71 -13.65 -31.60
C LEU A 72 -0.33 -12.28 -32.14
N GLU A 73 0.94 -12.10 -32.48
CA GLU A 73 1.49 -10.86 -33.02
C GLU A 73 1.63 -10.97 -34.54
N LEU A 74 0.87 -10.16 -35.27
CA LEU A 74 0.96 -10.05 -36.73
C LEU A 74 2.16 -9.17 -37.12
N PRO A 75 2.79 -9.42 -38.28
CA PRO A 75 3.98 -8.70 -38.73
C PRO A 75 3.72 -7.23 -39.08
N HIS A 76 2.48 -6.88 -39.41
CA HIS A 76 2.07 -5.52 -39.76
C HIS A 76 0.72 -5.18 -39.11
N GLU A 77 0.53 -3.90 -38.77
CA GLU A 77 -0.78 -3.37 -38.38
C GLU A 77 -1.69 -3.34 -39.61
N MET A 78 -2.32 -4.48 -39.91
CA MET A 78 -3.28 -4.61 -40.99
C MET A 78 -4.49 -5.40 -40.51
N GLY A 79 -5.64 -5.08 -41.08
CA GLY A 79 -6.89 -5.77 -40.82
C GLY A 79 -8.03 -4.84 -40.42
N PRO A 80 -9.18 -5.42 -40.04
CA PRO A 80 -10.34 -4.67 -39.61
C PRO A 80 -10.08 -3.91 -38.30
N ASP A 81 -11.04 -3.08 -37.90
CA ASP A 81 -11.04 -2.47 -36.58
C ASP A 81 -11.06 -3.55 -35.49
N PRO A 82 -10.23 -3.42 -34.43
CA PRO A 82 -10.25 -4.34 -33.30
C PRO A 82 -11.60 -4.40 -32.59
N ALA A 83 -11.86 -5.50 -31.90
CA ALA A 83 -13.04 -5.66 -31.07
C ALA A 83 -13.05 -4.62 -29.93
N GLU A 84 -14.20 -4.02 -29.68
CA GLU A 84 -14.41 -3.21 -28.49
C GLU A 84 -14.52 -4.10 -27.26
N MET A 85 -13.78 -3.76 -26.20
CA MET A 85 -13.76 -4.51 -24.96
C MET A 85 -14.70 -3.86 -23.93
N ALA A 86 -15.47 -4.68 -23.21
CA ALA A 86 -16.27 -4.22 -22.08
C ALA A 86 -15.38 -3.84 -20.89
N ALA A 87 -15.96 -3.10 -19.94
CA ALA A 87 -15.30 -2.83 -18.67
C ALA A 87 -15.05 -4.16 -17.91
N PRO A 88 -13.93 -4.30 -17.17
CA PRO A 88 -13.58 -5.53 -16.45
C PRO A 88 -14.66 -6.03 -15.48
N ASP A 89 -15.46 -5.11 -14.94
CA ASP A 89 -16.53 -5.30 -13.97
C ASP A 89 -17.92 -5.40 -14.61
N ALA A 90 -18.04 -5.32 -15.94
CA ALA A 90 -19.33 -5.37 -16.64
C ALA A 90 -20.15 -6.59 -16.22
N LEU A 91 -19.55 -7.79 -16.19
CA LEU A 91 -20.29 -8.99 -15.81
C LEU A 91 -20.73 -9.05 -14.33
N LEU A 92 -20.22 -8.16 -13.47
CA LEU A 92 -20.61 -8.08 -12.05
C LEU A 92 -21.87 -7.27 -11.82
N ASP A 93 -22.22 -6.34 -12.73
CA ASP A 93 -23.46 -5.57 -12.67
C ASP A 93 -24.46 -6.09 -13.72
N PRO A 94 -25.52 -6.81 -13.32
CA PRO A 94 -26.55 -7.34 -14.23
C PRO A 94 -27.25 -6.27 -15.08
N ARG A 95 -27.11 -4.98 -14.76
CA ARG A 95 -27.66 -3.87 -15.56
C ARG A 95 -26.79 -3.49 -16.76
N THR A 96 -25.54 -3.97 -16.81
CA THR A 96 -24.56 -3.55 -17.82
C THR A 96 -24.36 -4.56 -18.94
N TRP A 97 -25.02 -5.73 -18.88
CA TRP A 97 -24.94 -6.77 -19.90
C TRP A 97 -26.25 -7.55 -20.01
N HIS A 98 -26.47 -8.18 -21.16
CA HIS A 98 -27.65 -9.00 -21.43
C HIS A 98 -27.39 -10.47 -21.08
N SER A 99 -28.38 -11.16 -20.48
CA SER A 99 -28.24 -12.55 -20.06
C SER A 99 -27.90 -13.52 -21.20
N ASP A 100 -28.27 -13.19 -22.44
CA ASP A 100 -27.90 -13.91 -23.66
C ASP A 100 -26.67 -13.24 -24.30
N LEU A 101 -25.51 -13.86 -24.15
CA LEU A 101 -24.25 -13.50 -24.81
C LEU A 101 -24.06 -14.33 -26.09
N ARG A 102 -23.18 -13.90 -26.98
CA ARG A 102 -22.77 -14.67 -28.16
C ARG A 102 -21.31 -15.05 -28.11
N VAL A 103 -21.02 -16.20 -28.71
CA VAL A 103 -19.66 -16.68 -28.96
C VAL A 103 -19.60 -17.23 -30.38
N TYR A 104 -18.42 -17.22 -30.97
CA TYR A 104 -18.18 -17.83 -32.27
C TYR A 104 -17.00 -18.80 -32.20
N GLY A 105 -16.95 -19.68 -33.20
CA GLY A 105 -15.84 -20.59 -33.42
C GLY A 105 -15.74 -21.00 -34.88
N PHE A 106 -14.72 -21.79 -35.19
CA PHE A 106 -14.50 -22.38 -36.51
C PHE A 106 -14.49 -23.91 -36.42
N PRO A 107 -15.60 -24.53 -36.00
CA PRO A 107 -15.69 -25.98 -35.92
C PRO A 107 -15.56 -26.65 -37.30
N GLY A 108 -14.72 -27.68 -37.41
CA GLY A 108 -14.49 -28.42 -38.66
C GLY A 108 -13.29 -27.93 -39.47
N SER A 109 -13.28 -28.19 -40.78
CA SER A 109 -12.17 -27.87 -41.69
C SER A 109 -12.51 -26.86 -42.79
N ASP A 110 -13.76 -26.43 -42.88
CA ASP A 110 -14.26 -25.48 -43.88
C ASP A 110 -13.93 -24.02 -43.57
N ARG A 111 -13.39 -23.74 -42.38
CA ARG A 111 -13.05 -22.40 -41.86
C ARG A 111 -14.25 -21.43 -41.89
N GLN A 112 -15.47 -21.98 -41.82
CA GLN A 112 -16.68 -21.19 -41.72
C GLN A 112 -16.95 -20.84 -40.25
N ILE A 113 -17.30 -19.58 -40.02
CA ILE A 113 -17.68 -19.12 -38.68
C ILE A 113 -19.02 -19.73 -38.28
N ARG A 114 -19.09 -20.27 -37.06
CA ARG A 114 -20.35 -20.71 -36.44
C ARG A 114 -20.56 -19.95 -35.15
N TYR A 115 -21.81 -19.59 -34.88
CA TYR A 115 -22.19 -18.80 -33.70
C TYR A 115 -23.03 -19.65 -32.74
N ALA A 116 -22.85 -19.41 -31.45
CA ALA A 116 -23.68 -19.98 -30.39
C ALA A 116 -24.11 -18.87 -29.41
N THR A 117 -25.31 -19.00 -28.87
CA THR A 117 -25.82 -18.16 -27.78
C THR A 117 -25.48 -18.84 -26.46
N VAL A 118 -24.88 -18.09 -25.53
CA VAL A 118 -24.46 -18.61 -24.22
C VAL A 118 -24.95 -17.72 -23.09
N ARG A 119 -25.15 -18.33 -21.92
CA ARG A 119 -25.50 -17.65 -20.67
C ARG A 119 -24.43 -17.90 -19.62
N THR A 120 -24.21 -16.92 -18.75
CA THR A 120 -23.31 -17.02 -17.60
C THR A 120 -23.88 -16.20 -16.44
N ALA A 121 -23.25 -16.26 -15.26
CA ALA A 121 -23.60 -15.43 -14.11
C ALA A 121 -22.42 -15.32 -13.14
N ALA A 122 -22.42 -14.28 -12.31
CA ALA A 122 -21.32 -13.98 -11.38
C ALA A 122 -21.12 -15.01 -10.26
N ASP A 123 -22.11 -15.86 -9.98
CA ASP A 123 -22.03 -16.99 -9.05
C ASP A 123 -21.52 -18.28 -9.71
N MET A 124 -21.36 -18.29 -11.04
CA MET A 124 -20.87 -19.44 -11.81
C MET A 124 -19.34 -19.48 -11.94
N VAL A 125 -18.62 -18.94 -10.95
CA VAL A 125 -17.15 -18.91 -10.94
C VAL A 125 -16.59 -20.29 -10.60
N GLN A 126 -15.70 -20.79 -11.44
CA GLN A 126 -14.99 -22.05 -11.27
C GLN A 126 -13.49 -21.80 -11.07
N HIS A 127 -12.91 -22.52 -10.10
CA HIS A 127 -11.47 -22.47 -9.77
C HIS A 127 -10.85 -21.06 -9.71
N ARG A 128 -11.62 -20.07 -9.22
CA ARG A 128 -11.21 -18.68 -8.96
C ARG A 128 -10.83 -17.82 -10.18
N GLU A 129 -11.00 -18.32 -11.41
CA GLU A 129 -10.66 -17.55 -12.61
C GLU A 129 -11.61 -17.72 -13.80
N TRP A 130 -12.18 -18.91 -13.97
CA TRP A 130 -13.13 -19.21 -15.05
C TRP A 130 -14.55 -18.93 -14.62
N TRP A 131 -15.39 -18.60 -15.59
CA TRP A 131 -16.83 -18.54 -15.43
C TRP A 131 -17.46 -19.62 -16.30
N GLN A 132 -18.39 -20.38 -15.74
CA GLN A 132 -19.15 -21.35 -16.53
C GLN A 132 -20.04 -20.60 -17.52
N VAL A 133 -20.05 -21.07 -18.77
CA VAL A 133 -21.01 -20.66 -19.78
C VAL A 133 -21.90 -21.83 -20.15
N ARG A 134 -23.16 -21.57 -20.44
CA ARG A 134 -24.14 -22.57 -20.86
C ARG A 134 -24.73 -22.19 -22.20
N ALA A 135 -24.64 -23.09 -23.19
CA ALA A 135 -25.28 -22.90 -24.47
C ALA A 135 -26.81 -22.84 -24.31
N ARG A 136 -27.46 -21.99 -25.08
CA ARG A 136 -28.93 -21.96 -25.17
C ARG A 136 -29.41 -23.24 -25.83
N HIS A 137 -30.65 -23.65 -25.53
CA HIS A 137 -31.27 -24.82 -26.16
C HIS A 137 -31.20 -24.73 -27.69
N GLY A 138 -30.53 -25.71 -28.32
CA GLY A 138 -30.34 -25.79 -29.77
C GLY A 138 -28.94 -25.35 -30.25
N ASP A 139 -28.22 -24.57 -29.44
CA ASP A 139 -26.83 -24.21 -29.69
C ASP A 139 -25.87 -25.22 -29.04
N ARG A 140 -24.67 -25.35 -29.60
CA ARG A 140 -23.60 -26.21 -29.07
C ARG A 140 -22.26 -25.50 -29.15
N ILE A 141 -21.46 -25.69 -28.10
CA ILE A 141 -20.06 -25.28 -28.07
C ILE A 141 -19.21 -26.51 -28.41
N GLU A 142 -18.41 -26.42 -29.45
CA GLU A 142 -17.67 -27.56 -30.01
C GLU A 142 -16.17 -27.24 -30.15
N ALA A 143 -15.36 -28.26 -30.47
CA ALA A 143 -13.96 -28.07 -30.82
C ALA A 143 -13.83 -27.05 -31.98
N GLY A 144 -12.94 -26.06 -31.81
CA GLY A 144 -12.80 -24.92 -32.72
C GLY A 144 -13.37 -23.60 -32.19
N TYR A 145 -14.11 -23.63 -31.08
CA TYR A 145 -14.56 -22.41 -30.36
C TYR A 145 -13.52 -21.87 -29.36
N SER A 146 -12.55 -22.67 -28.93
CA SER A 146 -11.49 -22.25 -28.00
C SER A 146 -10.74 -21.03 -28.53
N GLY A 147 -10.66 -19.98 -27.72
CA GLY A 147 -10.06 -18.69 -28.07
C GLY A 147 -11.03 -17.68 -28.71
N GLY A 148 -12.28 -18.09 -28.96
CA GLY A 148 -13.33 -17.21 -29.47
C GLY A 148 -13.77 -16.19 -28.43
N ALA A 149 -14.04 -14.96 -28.88
CA ALA A 149 -14.58 -13.93 -28.00
C ALA A 149 -16.01 -14.26 -27.56
N VAL A 150 -16.28 -14.11 -26.27
CA VAL A 150 -17.64 -14.05 -25.74
C VAL A 150 -18.01 -12.57 -25.68
N TYR A 151 -19.09 -12.16 -26.33
CA TYR A 151 -19.48 -10.76 -26.48
C TYR A 151 -20.98 -10.56 -26.26
N ASP A 152 -21.35 -9.35 -25.86
CA ASP A 152 -22.75 -8.93 -25.80
C ASP A 152 -23.23 -8.55 -27.22
N PRO A 153 -24.24 -9.24 -27.79
CA PRO A 153 -24.69 -8.98 -29.15
C PRO A 153 -25.34 -7.61 -29.36
N TYR A 154 -25.76 -6.92 -28.28
CA TYR A 154 -26.40 -5.61 -28.39
C TYR A 154 -25.38 -4.48 -28.44
N SER A 155 -24.40 -4.48 -27.52
CA SER A 155 -23.31 -3.50 -27.54
C SER A 155 -22.17 -3.86 -28.49
N GLY A 156 -22.07 -5.14 -28.90
CA GLY A 156 -20.94 -5.66 -29.67
C GLY A 156 -19.65 -5.83 -28.86
N ARG A 157 -19.68 -5.54 -27.55
CA ARG A 157 -18.49 -5.54 -26.69
C ARG A 157 -18.15 -6.93 -26.21
N VAL A 158 -16.87 -7.27 -26.31
CA VAL A 158 -16.33 -8.51 -25.75
C VAL A 158 -16.36 -8.43 -24.23
N VAL A 159 -16.77 -9.50 -23.56
CA VAL A 159 -16.82 -9.63 -22.09
C VAL A 159 -15.87 -10.71 -21.57
N GLY A 160 -15.38 -11.59 -22.44
CA GLY A 160 -14.43 -12.64 -22.11
C GLY A 160 -13.97 -13.43 -23.34
N MET A 161 -13.23 -14.49 -23.08
CA MET A 161 -12.74 -15.44 -24.09
C MET A 161 -13.10 -16.85 -23.66
N LEU A 162 -13.67 -17.63 -24.56
CA LEU A 162 -14.00 -19.03 -24.32
C LEU A 162 -12.71 -19.86 -24.29
N THR A 163 -12.50 -20.66 -23.26
CA THR A 163 -11.25 -21.42 -23.08
C THR A 163 -11.42 -22.91 -23.18
N ASP A 164 -12.53 -23.44 -22.69
CA ASP A 164 -12.75 -24.88 -22.76
C ASP A 164 -14.23 -25.19 -22.93
N VAL A 165 -14.50 -26.36 -23.46
CA VAL A 165 -15.82 -26.99 -23.40
C VAL A 165 -15.71 -28.03 -22.29
N ASP A 166 -16.66 -28.04 -21.36
CA ASP A 166 -16.65 -29.10 -20.33
C ASP A 166 -16.73 -30.44 -21.08
N PRO A 167 -15.79 -31.38 -20.89
CA PRO A 167 -15.94 -32.71 -21.44
C PRO A 167 -17.10 -33.36 -20.69
N ASP A 168 -18.32 -33.20 -21.20
CA ASP A 168 -19.47 -33.96 -20.75
C ASP A 168 -19.10 -35.46 -20.72
N ASP A 169 -19.74 -36.19 -19.81
CA ASP A 169 -19.73 -37.66 -19.80
C ASP A 169 -19.91 -38.16 -21.24
N PRO A 170 -18.92 -38.89 -21.81
CA PRO A 170 -18.99 -39.31 -23.20
C PRO A 170 -20.25 -40.12 -23.51
N ASP A 171 -20.95 -40.64 -22.51
CA ASP A 171 -22.17 -41.42 -22.69
C ASP A 171 -23.48 -40.60 -22.65
N ASP A 172 -23.45 -39.28 -22.38
CA ASP A 172 -24.64 -38.41 -22.41
C ASP A 172 -24.62 -37.44 -23.62
N GLU A 173 -25.04 -37.95 -24.78
CA GLU A 173 -25.18 -37.16 -26.02
C GLU A 173 -26.08 -35.93 -25.89
N ARG A 174 -26.97 -35.87 -24.89
CA ARG A 174 -27.89 -34.73 -24.69
C ARG A 174 -27.21 -33.55 -24.01
N ARG A 175 -26.09 -33.77 -23.31
CA ARG A 175 -25.35 -32.71 -22.63
C ARG A 175 -24.13 -32.23 -23.40
N ARG A 176 -23.55 -33.07 -24.28
CA ARG A 176 -22.37 -32.74 -25.11
C ARG A 176 -22.42 -31.33 -25.70
N GLY A 177 -21.51 -30.47 -25.23
CA GLY A 177 -21.33 -29.10 -25.75
C GLY A 177 -22.34 -28.09 -25.19
N ALA A 178 -23.11 -28.45 -24.17
CA ALA A 178 -24.04 -27.56 -23.50
C ALA A 178 -23.34 -26.67 -22.46
N VAL A 179 -22.15 -27.05 -21.98
CA VAL A 179 -21.40 -26.32 -20.95
C VAL A 179 -19.98 -26.05 -21.42
N GLY A 180 -19.48 -24.84 -21.14
CA GLY A 180 -18.09 -24.48 -21.35
C GLY A 180 -17.58 -23.57 -20.25
N ARG A 181 -16.34 -23.12 -20.41
CA ARG A 181 -15.64 -22.21 -19.51
C ARG A 181 -15.12 -21.02 -20.30
N MET A 182 -15.30 -19.82 -19.74
CA MET A 182 -14.70 -18.60 -20.26
C MET A 182 -13.78 -17.96 -19.24
N LEU A 183 -12.77 -17.24 -19.71
CA LEU A 183 -12.02 -16.26 -18.94
C LEU A 183 -12.63 -14.87 -19.17
N PRO A 184 -13.21 -14.22 -18.15
CA PRO A 184 -13.65 -12.84 -18.24
C PRO A 184 -12.49 -11.88 -18.51
N ILE A 185 -12.77 -10.68 -19.02
CA ILE A 185 -11.76 -9.61 -19.21
C ILE A 185 -10.95 -9.34 -17.94
N GLY A 186 -11.61 -9.26 -16.78
CA GLY A 186 -10.96 -9.07 -15.49
C GLY A 186 -9.91 -10.15 -15.16
N THR A 187 -10.08 -11.35 -15.71
CA THR A 187 -9.10 -12.44 -15.62
C THR A 187 -8.03 -12.33 -16.71
N LEU A 188 -8.41 -12.14 -17.97
CA LEU A 188 -7.48 -12.07 -19.11
C LEU A 188 -6.34 -11.06 -18.88
N ARG A 189 -6.70 -9.86 -18.41
CA ARG A 189 -5.75 -8.77 -18.12
C ARG A 189 -4.72 -9.05 -17.02
N ARG A 190 -4.94 -10.09 -16.20
CA ARG A 190 -3.96 -10.54 -15.19
C ARG A 190 -2.80 -11.31 -15.82
N TYR A 191 -3.03 -11.93 -16.97
CA TYR A 191 -2.04 -12.68 -17.73
C TYR A 191 -1.44 -11.82 -18.84
N TRP A 192 -2.27 -10.99 -19.47
CA TRP A 192 -1.82 -10.06 -20.49
C TRP A 192 -2.02 -8.60 -20.05
N GLU A 193 -1.00 -8.03 -19.41
CA GLU A 193 -1.08 -6.69 -18.82
C GLU A 193 -1.30 -5.58 -19.86
N GLU A 194 -0.79 -5.74 -21.09
CA GLU A 194 -1.02 -4.75 -22.15
C GLU A 194 -2.49 -4.65 -22.58
N LEU A 195 -3.35 -5.60 -22.20
CA LEU A 195 -4.80 -5.49 -22.42
C LEU A 195 -5.37 -4.20 -21.81
N ASP A 196 -4.82 -3.73 -20.68
CA ASP A 196 -5.28 -2.54 -19.96
C ASP A 196 -5.17 -1.25 -20.78
N ASP A 197 -4.31 -1.22 -21.80
CA ASP A 197 -4.18 -0.10 -22.71
C ASP A 197 -5.39 0.03 -23.67
N HIS A 198 -6.24 -1.00 -23.72
CA HIS A 198 -7.40 -1.15 -24.61
C HIS A 198 -8.74 -1.24 -23.86
N LEU A 199 -8.71 -1.19 -22.52
CA LEU A 199 -9.91 -1.26 -21.68
C LEU A 199 -10.42 0.15 -21.31
N PRO A 200 -11.75 0.30 -21.11
CA PRO A 200 -12.37 1.57 -20.71
C PRO A 200 -12.20 1.83 -19.19
N LEU A 201 -10.96 1.86 -18.71
CA LEU A 201 -10.63 2.09 -17.30
C LEU A 201 -10.65 3.60 -16.98
N THR A 202 -11.25 3.94 -15.83
CA THR A 202 -11.55 5.33 -15.45
C THR A 202 -10.61 5.92 -14.41
N TRP A 203 -9.78 5.11 -13.75
CA TRP A 203 -8.89 5.56 -12.67
C TRP A 203 -7.66 6.35 -13.15
N LEU A 204 -7.40 6.39 -14.46
CA LEU A 204 -6.41 7.23 -15.12
C LEU A 204 -6.75 7.37 -16.61
N ASP A 205 -6.29 8.47 -17.23
CA ASP A 205 -6.30 8.59 -18.68
C ASP A 205 -5.44 7.49 -19.35
N ALA A 206 -5.79 7.12 -20.58
CA ALA A 206 -5.18 5.98 -21.26
C ALA A 206 -3.67 6.17 -21.53
N ALA A 207 -3.22 7.41 -21.75
CA ALA A 207 -1.81 7.69 -22.04
C ALA A 207 -0.98 7.57 -20.75
N ALA A 208 -1.43 8.19 -19.66
CA ALA A 208 -0.81 8.10 -18.35
C ALA A 208 -0.75 6.65 -17.86
N ARG A 209 -1.85 5.90 -18.03
CA ARG A 209 -1.91 4.48 -17.68
C ARG A 209 -0.87 3.65 -18.43
N ARG A 210 -0.72 3.88 -19.74
CA ARG A 210 0.28 3.20 -20.58
C ARG A 210 1.71 3.54 -20.18
N GLU A 211 1.97 4.81 -19.85
CA GLU A 211 3.26 5.24 -19.32
C GLU A 211 3.59 4.57 -17.98
N LEU A 212 2.63 4.53 -17.06
CA LEU A 212 2.79 3.88 -15.76
C LEU A 212 3.09 2.38 -15.93
N ARG A 213 2.31 1.68 -16.76
CA ARG A 213 2.53 0.25 -17.03
C ARG A 213 3.93 -0.03 -17.57
N ARG A 214 4.42 0.80 -18.50
CA ARG A 214 5.79 0.70 -19.02
C ARG A 214 6.85 0.99 -17.96
N ALA A 215 6.59 1.93 -17.05
CA ALA A 215 7.50 2.25 -15.96
C ALA A 215 7.59 1.12 -14.92
N LEU A 216 6.51 0.35 -14.75
CA LEU A 216 6.43 -0.78 -13.82
C LEU A 216 6.79 -2.14 -14.44
N ALA A 217 7.00 -2.19 -15.77
CA ALA A 217 7.28 -3.43 -16.48
C ALA A 217 8.55 -4.12 -15.96
N GLY A 218 8.43 -5.42 -15.65
CA GLY A 218 9.53 -6.24 -15.12
C GLY A 218 9.81 -6.07 -13.62
N LEU A 219 9.12 -5.16 -12.93
CA LEU A 219 9.23 -5.02 -11.47
C LEU A 219 8.34 -6.03 -10.74
N PRO A 220 8.84 -6.66 -9.66
CA PRO A 220 8.04 -7.58 -8.86
C PRO A 220 6.93 -6.84 -8.11
N ALA A 221 5.87 -7.54 -7.77
CA ALA A 221 4.88 -7.01 -6.84
C ALA A 221 5.53 -6.76 -5.46
N ASP A 222 5.06 -5.73 -4.76
CA ASP A 222 5.35 -5.52 -3.33
C ASP A 222 4.05 -5.63 -2.51
N PRO A 223 3.65 -6.86 -2.12
CA PRO A 223 2.47 -7.10 -1.29
C PRO A 223 2.57 -6.42 0.08
N ALA A 224 3.77 -6.21 0.61
CA ALA A 224 3.97 -5.56 1.89
C ALA A 224 3.70 -4.05 1.79
N ALA A 225 4.16 -3.38 0.73
CA ALA A 225 3.77 -1.99 0.45
C ALA A 225 2.27 -1.87 0.19
N ALA A 226 1.68 -2.78 -0.56
CA ALA A 226 0.23 -2.81 -0.76
C ALA A 226 -0.51 -2.94 0.58
N ALA A 227 -0.12 -3.89 1.43
CA ALA A 227 -0.74 -4.09 2.74
C ALA A 227 -0.58 -2.87 3.67
N ARG A 228 0.57 -2.18 3.64
CA ARG A 228 0.80 -0.94 4.40
C ARG A 228 -0.12 0.20 3.97
N VAL A 229 -0.38 0.33 2.67
CA VAL A 229 -1.23 1.40 2.12
C VAL A 229 -2.72 1.12 2.33
N LEU A 230 -3.10 -0.14 2.23
CA LEU A 230 -4.49 -0.60 2.34
C LEU A 230 -4.94 -0.87 3.77
N ASP A 231 -4.00 -0.98 4.71
CA ASP A 231 -4.21 -1.42 6.08
C ASP A 231 -4.79 -2.83 6.23
N LEU A 232 -4.77 -3.61 5.14
CA LEU A 232 -5.27 -4.97 5.02
C LEU A 232 -4.41 -5.72 4.01
N PRO A 233 -4.19 -7.04 4.19
CA PRO A 233 -3.54 -7.84 3.16
C PRO A 233 -4.37 -7.85 1.87
N PRO A 234 -3.73 -7.87 0.68
CA PRO A 234 -4.45 -8.07 -0.57
C PRO A 234 -5.31 -9.34 -0.53
N THR A 235 -6.52 -9.29 -1.08
CA THR A 235 -7.46 -10.43 -1.09
C THR A 235 -7.07 -11.53 -2.08
N ARG A 236 -6.07 -11.26 -2.92
CA ARG A 236 -5.52 -12.18 -3.91
C ARG A 236 -4.00 -12.00 -4.05
N PRO A 237 -3.28 -13.03 -4.54
CA PRO A 237 -1.89 -12.87 -4.94
C PRO A 237 -1.72 -11.76 -5.99
N LEU A 238 -0.67 -10.97 -5.84
CA LEU A 238 -0.25 -9.92 -6.77
C LEU A 238 0.92 -10.44 -7.60
N ARG A 239 0.77 -10.47 -8.94
CA ARG A 239 1.74 -11.10 -9.84
C ARG A 239 2.91 -10.18 -10.23
N SER A 240 2.68 -8.87 -10.25
CA SER A 240 3.65 -7.86 -10.70
C SER A 240 3.40 -6.53 -10.01
N ALA A 241 4.34 -5.58 -10.18
CA ALA A 241 4.12 -4.20 -9.73
C ALA A 241 2.91 -3.54 -10.44
N TRP A 242 2.67 -3.87 -11.71
CA TRP A 242 1.50 -3.39 -12.45
C TRP A 242 0.19 -3.95 -11.87
N ASP A 243 0.15 -5.25 -11.61
CA ASP A 243 -1.02 -5.92 -11.03
C ASP A 243 -1.36 -5.35 -9.64
N ALA A 244 -0.34 -4.99 -8.85
CA ALA A 244 -0.49 -4.33 -7.57
C ALA A 244 -1.00 -2.89 -7.70
N ALA A 245 -0.42 -2.08 -8.60
CA ALA A 245 -0.87 -0.71 -8.86
C ALA A 245 -2.34 -0.68 -9.31
N ARG A 246 -2.70 -1.56 -10.24
CA ARG A 246 -4.09 -1.74 -10.70
C ARG A 246 -5.03 -2.17 -9.57
N TYR A 247 -4.64 -3.16 -8.77
CA TYR A 247 -5.45 -3.63 -7.65
C TYR A 247 -5.80 -2.50 -6.68
N ILE A 248 -4.86 -1.58 -6.45
CA ILE A 248 -5.08 -0.42 -5.59
C ILE A 248 -5.95 0.63 -6.29
N ALA A 249 -5.65 0.95 -7.55
CA ALA A 249 -6.36 1.98 -8.30
C ALA A 249 -7.85 1.66 -8.53
N GLU A 250 -8.20 0.38 -8.69
CA GLU A 250 -9.59 -0.03 -8.94
C GLU A 250 -10.41 -0.21 -7.65
N GLY A 251 -9.75 -0.47 -6.52
CA GLY A 251 -10.42 -0.68 -5.24
C GLY A 251 -10.51 0.57 -4.36
N PHE A 252 -9.75 1.63 -4.68
CA PHE A 252 -9.47 2.69 -3.73
C PHE A 252 -9.20 4.05 -4.38
N ASP A 253 -9.12 5.10 -3.55
CA ASP A 253 -8.82 6.47 -3.97
C ASP A 253 -7.43 6.64 -4.62
N GLU A 254 -7.29 7.72 -5.40
CA GLU A 254 -6.04 8.08 -6.09
C GLU A 254 -4.88 8.35 -5.12
N GLU A 255 -5.16 8.78 -3.89
CA GLU A 255 -4.15 9.02 -2.85
C GLU A 255 -3.45 7.73 -2.41
N ARG A 256 -4.19 6.62 -2.29
CA ARG A 256 -3.62 5.30 -2.01
C ARG A 256 -2.72 4.84 -3.14
N LEU A 257 -3.12 5.05 -4.40
CA LEU A 257 -2.24 4.78 -5.54
C LEU A 257 -0.95 5.60 -5.45
N ALA A 258 -1.06 6.90 -5.14
CA ALA A 258 0.09 7.79 -4.98
C ALA A 258 1.05 7.35 -3.86
N ARG A 259 0.52 6.93 -2.72
CA ARG A 259 1.30 6.40 -1.58
C ARG A 259 1.95 5.06 -1.92
N TYR A 260 1.24 4.16 -2.59
CA TYR A 260 1.78 2.88 -3.01
C TYR A 260 2.96 3.04 -3.95
N LEU A 261 2.79 3.84 -5.02
CA LEU A 261 3.86 4.09 -6.00
C LEU A 261 5.06 4.85 -5.38
N ALA A 262 4.85 5.58 -4.28
CA ALA A 262 5.95 6.15 -3.49
C ALA A 262 6.77 5.08 -2.78
N ALA A 263 6.08 4.14 -2.14
CA ALA A 263 6.69 3.15 -1.27
C ALA A 263 7.32 1.98 -2.04
N SER A 264 6.74 1.57 -3.16
CA SER A 264 7.11 0.33 -3.86
C SER A 264 8.31 0.47 -4.80
N SER A 265 8.74 1.69 -5.15
CA SER A 265 9.78 1.91 -6.15
C SER A 265 10.52 3.25 -5.97
N PRO A 266 11.14 3.50 -4.79
CA PRO A 266 11.80 4.78 -4.49
C PRO A 266 12.99 5.09 -5.42
N GLY A 267 13.52 4.10 -6.13
CA GLY A 267 14.68 4.22 -7.03
C GLY A 267 14.39 4.26 -8.52
N VAL A 268 13.13 4.42 -8.98
CA VAL A 268 12.78 4.44 -10.41
C VAL A 268 12.50 5.88 -10.87
N PRO A 269 13.46 6.60 -11.49
CA PRO A 269 13.31 8.03 -11.79
C PRO A 269 12.11 8.35 -12.69
N ARG A 270 11.84 7.48 -13.67
CA ARG A 270 10.69 7.61 -14.58
C ARG A 270 9.36 7.55 -13.83
N LEU A 271 9.27 6.73 -12.79
CA LEU A 271 8.06 6.63 -11.97
C LEU A 271 7.87 7.88 -11.10
N ALA A 272 8.95 8.41 -10.53
CA ALA A 272 8.91 9.65 -9.76
C ALA A 272 8.44 10.84 -10.63
N GLU A 273 8.94 10.94 -11.86
CA GLU A 273 8.49 11.95 -12.82
C GLU A 273 7.03 11.78 -13.23
N TRP A 274 6.63 10.55 -13.55
CA TRP A 274 5.25 10.23 -13.90
C TRP A 274 4.28 10.60 -12.77
N ARG A 275 4.60 10.26 -11.51
CA ARG A 275 3.77 10.59 -10.34
C ARG A 275 3.54 12.09 -10.20
N ARG A 276 4.59 12.91 -10.42
CA ARG A 276 4.48 14.38 -10.38
C ARG A 276 3.57 14.95 -11.47
N ARG A 277 3.44 14.27 -12.61
CA ARG A 277 2.62 14.73 -13.74
C ARG A 277 1.14 14.33 -13.61
N HIS A 278 0.86 13.14 -13.09
CA HIS A 278 -0.46 12.50 -13.25
C HIS A 278 -1.23 12.24 -11.96
N LEU A 279 -0.58 12.27 -10.80
CA LEU A 279 -1.27 12.06 -9.54
C LEU A 279 -1.34 13.36 -8.76
N PRO A 280 -2.41 13.58 -7.97
CA PRO A 280 -2.40 14.66 -7.00
C PRO A 280 -1.14 14.51 -6.16
N ALA A 281 -0.41 15.61 -5.98
CA ALA A 281 0.55 15.66 -4.89
C ALA A 281 -0.25 15.24 -3.64
N PRO A 282 0.18 14.22 -2.89
CA PRO A 282 -0.57 13.75 -1.73
C PRO A 282 -0.94 14.99 -0.94
N GLU A 283 -2.24 15.22 -0.68
CA GLU A 283 -2.68 16.42 0.00
C GLU A 283 -1.78 16.57 1.23
N ARG A 284 -0.92 17.58 1.19
CA ARG A 284 -0.07 17.96 2.32
C ARG A 284 -1.03 18.61 3.30
N THR A 285 -1.81 17.78 3.98
CA THR A 285 -2.70 18.17 5.06
C THR A 285 -1.81 18.68 6.18
N GLY A 286 -1.57 19.99 6.15
CA GLY A 286 -0.66 20.66 7.08
C GLY A 286 0.81 20.56 6.67
N ARG A 287 1.58 21.47 7.28
CA ARG A 287 3.05 21.63 7.22
C ARG A 287 3.80 20.32 6.92
N ALA A 288 4.86 20.40 6.10
CA ALA A 288 5.77 19.27 5.83
C ALA A 288 6.02 18.48 7.12
N GLU A 289 5.68 17.18 7.15
CA GLU A 289 6.00 16.37 8.32
C GLU A 289 7.52 16.42 8.52
N PRO A 290 7.99 16.69 9.75
CA PRO A 290 9.42 16.88 9.99
C PRO A 290 10.18 15.60 9.71
N ALA A 291 11.31 15.73 9.00
CA ALA A 291 12.26 14.65 8.82
C ALA A 291 12.83 14.24 10.18
N SER A 292 13.13 12.96 10.36
CA SER A 292 13.59 12.46 11.66
C SER A 292 14.90 11.70 11.59
N ILE A 293 15.72 11.91 12.60
CA ILE A 293 16.76 10.97 13.01
C ILE A 293 16.15 10.11 14.13
N ILE A 294 15.84 8.85 13.82
CA ILE A 294 15.23 7.91 14.76
C ILE A 294 16.33 7.07 15.40
N VAL A 295 16.52 7.27 16.70
CA VAL A 295 17.38 6.47 17.56
C VAL A 295 16.54 5.38 18.21
N ARG A 296 16.78 4.12 17.82
CA ARG A 296 16.14 2.94 18.39
C ARG A 296 17.07 2.31 19.42
N LEU A 297 16.55 2.09 20.62
CA LEU A 297 17.23 1.39 21.71
C LEU A 297 16.41 0.16 22.12
N GLU A 298 16.93 -1.02 21.85
CA GLU A 298 16.30 -2.28 22.25
C GLU A 298 17.09 -2.99 23.33
N ARG A 299 16.38 -3.56 24.30
CA ARG A 299 16.99 -4.38 25.33
C ARG A 299 17.08 -5.82 24.82
N MET A 300 18.30 -6.35 24.81
CA MET A 300 18.56 -7.75 24.47
C MET A 300 18.76 -8.57 25.75
N THR A 301 18.82 -9.90 25.61
CA THR A 301 19.15 -10.80 26.73
C THR A 301 20.47 -10.40 27.39
N HIS A 302 21.44 -9.96 26.58
CA HIS A 302 22.71 -9.40 27.03
C HIS A 302 22.97 -8.07 26.33
N GLY A 303 22.87 -6.98 27.08
CA GLY A 303 23.14 -5.63 26.58
C GLY A 303 21.97 -4.96 25.87
N HIS A 304 22.28 -3.97 25.03
CA HIS A 304 21.33 -3.20 24.25
C HIS A 304 21.79 -3.07 22.81
N ASP A 305 20.83 -3.02 21.89
CA ASP A 305 21.07 -2.62 20.49
C ASP A 305 20.71 -1.17 20.31
N VAL A 306 21.62 -0.42 19.68
CA VAL A 306 21.44 0.97 19.27
C VAL A 306 21.46 1.03 17.75
N THR A 307 20.36 1.47 17.15
CA THR A 307 20.25 1.70 15.70
C THR A 307 19.85 3.14 15.46
N VAL A 308 20.47 3.79 14.47
CA VAL A 308 20.09 5.15 14.06
C VAL A 308 19.73 5.12 12.59
N GLN A 309 18.51 5.54 12.29
CA GLN A 309 17.97 5.58 10.94
C GLN A 309 17.32 6.93 10.67
N THR A 310 17.20 7.31 9.40
CA THR A 310 16.50 8.53 9.01
C THR A 310 15.09 8.23 8.50
N TRP A 311 14.19 9.19 8.62
CA TRP A 311 12.85 9.17 8.04
C TRP A 311 12.64 10.47 7.27
N ILE A 312 12.49 10.37 5.95
CA ILE A 312 12.49 11.51 5.03
C ILE A 312 11.31 11.33 4.08
N ASP A 313 10.51 12.38 3.88
CA ASP A 313 9.41 12.41 2.92
C ASP A 313 8.40 11.24 3.08
N GLY A 314 8.14 10.83 4.33
CA GLY A 314 7.18 9.76 4.65
C GLY A 314 7.72 8.33 4.49
N ALA A 315 9.03 8.15 4.33
CA ALA A 315 9.66 6.83 4.16
C ALA A 315 10.97 6.68 4.96
N PRO A 316 11.40 5.44 5.25
CA PRO A 316 12.74 5.18 5.77
C PRO A 316 13.82 5.67 4.80
N GLY A 317 14.78 6.44 5.31
CA GLY A 317 15.97 6.89 4.59
C GLY A 317 17.22 6.09 4.97
N PRO A 318 18.43 6.62 4.71
CA PRO A 318 19.68 6.01 5.14
C PRO A 318 19.70 5.64 6.63
N SER A 319 20.28 4.46 6.93
CA SER A 319 20.47 3.94 8.28
C SER A 319 21.95 3.66 8.53
N GLY A 320 22.38 3.89 9.77
CA GLY A 320 23.67 3.40 10.27
C GLY A 320 23.57 1.95 10.73
N ASP A 321 24.73 1.34 10.96
CA ASP A 321 24.84 -0.01 11.49
C ASP A 321 24.29 -0.10 12.93
N THR A 322 23.72 -1.26 13.26
CA THR A 322 23.31 -1.56 14.63
C THR A 322 24.54 -1.79 15.51
N VAL A 323 24.64 -1.01 16.59
CA VAL A 323 25.73 -1.09 17.57
C VAL A 323 25.24 -1.81 18.82
N ARG A 324 25.80 -3.01 19.08
CA ARG A 324 25.58 -3.74 20.32
C ARG A 324 26.43 -3.15 21.44
N VAL A 325 25.81 -2.77 22.56
CA VAL A 325 26.49 -2.32 23.78
C VAL A 325 26.21 -3.25 24.96
N ALA A 326 27.27 -3.64 25.68
CA ALA A 326 27.15 -4.59 26.79
C ALA A 326 26.49 -3.98 28.05
N ALA A 327 26.76 -2.71 28.35
CA ALA A 327 26.29 -2.04 29.57
C ALA A 327 25.49 -0.77 29.29
N GLU A 328 24.51 -0.48 30.15
CA GLU A 328 23.63 0.70 30.05
C GLU A 328 24.42 2.02 29.99
N LYS A 329 25.51 2.11 30.76
CA LYS A 329 26.37 3.31 30.84
C LYS A 329 27.02 3.69 29.51
N ASP A 330 27.21 2.72 28.61
CA ASP A 330 27.90 2.92 27.32
C ASP A 330 26.93 3.31 26.20
N VAL A 331 25.61 3.13 26.41
CA VAL A 331 24.55 3.48 25.45
C VAL A 331 24.65 4.93 25.00
N ARG A 332 24.89 5.86 25.94
CA ARG A 332 25.02 7.28 25.61
C ARG A 332 26.15 7.51 24.59
N GLN A 333 27.32 6.92 24.81
CA GLN A 333 28.46 7.09 23.92
C GLN A 333 28.22 6.43 22.56
N ALA A 334 27.51 5.30 22.51
CA ALA A 334 27.12 4.68 21.25
C ALA A 334 26.16 5.57 20.46
N VAL A 335 25.10 6.08 21.10
CA VAL A 335 24.14 6.99 20.45
C VAL A 335 24.82 8.26 19.94
N GLU A 336 25.62 8.94 20.77
CA GLU A 336 26.32 10.18 20.36
C GLU A 336 27.17 9.93 19.10
N ARG A 337 27.87 8.79 19.00
CA ARG A 337 28.67 8.41 17.82
C ARG A 337 27.80 8.06 16.61
N SER A 338 26.74 7.28 16.79
CA SER A 338 25.88 6.84 15.69
C SER A 338 25.06 7.99 15.11
N VAL A 339 24.64 8.97 15.93
CA VAL A 339 23.97 10.18 15.45
C VAL A 339 24.96 11.09 14.71
N GLU A 340 26.18 11.27 15.22
CA GLU A 340 27.22 12.04 14.52
C GLU A 340 27.53 11.45 13.14
N ALA A 341 27.51 10.12 12.99
CA ALA A 341 27.72 9.43 11.72
C ALA A 341 26.63 9.70 10.67
N ILE A 342 25.42 10.09 11.07
CA ILE A 342 24.32 10.49 10.17
C ILE A 342 24.45 11.94 9.70
N GLY A 343 25.36 12.73 10.31
CA GLY A 343 25.59 14.14 9.98
C GLY A 343 25.62 14.48 8.48
N PRO A 344 26.36 13.74 7.63
CA PRO A 344 26.38 13.99 6.18
C PRO A 344 25.00 13.97 5.51
N VAL A 345 24.10 13.06 5.92
CA VAL A 345 22.74 12.96 5.38
C VAL A 345 21.90 14.20 5.70
N VAL A 346 22.12 14.77 6.88
CA VAL A 346 21.47 16.01 7.34
C VAL A 346 22.03 17.21 6.58
N ASP A 347 23.35 17.27 6.41
CA ASP A 347 24.05 18.35 5.69
C ASP A 347 23.66 18.39 4.20
N ASP A 348 23.45 17.23 3.57
CA ASP A 348 23.00 17.12 2.18
C ASP A 348 21.53 17.58 1.97
N ARG A 349 20.75 17.72 3.05
CA ARG A 349 19.32 18.08 3.03
C ARG A 349 19.01 19.23 4.00
N PRO A 350 19.57 20.44 3.77
CA PRO A 350 19.37 21.60 4.63
C PRO A 350 17.96 22.20 4.50
N ASP A 351 17.18 21.78 3.50
CA ASP A 351 15.81 22.19 3.24
C ASP A 351 14.77 21.55 4.17
N LEU A 352 15.16 20.50 4.91
CA LEU A 352 14.26 19.72 5.75
C LEU A 352 14.22 20.23 7.20
N ASP A 353 13.01 20.28 7.76
CA ASP A 353 12.80 20.48 9.19
C ASP A 353 13.13 19.18 9.93
N TRP A 354 14.35 19.06 10.46
CA TRP A 354 14.81 17.87 11.17
C TRP A 354 14.36 17.83 12.64
N MET A 355 14.05 16.63 13.14
CA MET A 355 13.90 16.31 14.55
C MET A 355 14.60 15.01 14.94
N ILE A 356 14.71 14.74 16.24
CA ILE A 356 15.33 13.53 16.78
C ILE A 356 14.29 12.76 17.59
N GLU A 357 14.01 11.52 17.17
CA GLU A 357 13.07 10.61 17.83
C GLU A 357 13.84 9.54 18.59
N PHE A 358 13.58 9.39 19.89
CA PHE A 358 14.13 8.33 20.71
C PHE A 358 13.09 7.24 20.96
N ALA A 359 13.14 6.16 20.18
CA ALA A 359 12.36 4.95 20.43
C ALA A 359 13.08 4.07 21.45
N VAL A 360 12.68 4.15 22.71
CA VAL A 360 13.41 3.58 23.85
C VAL A 360 12.47 2.79 24.79
N PRO A 361 12.99 1.92 25.67
CA PRO A 361 12.15 1.23 26.65
C PRO A 361 11.46 2.22 27.59
N ALA A 362 10.28 1.88 28.12
CA ALA A 362 9.48 2.78 28.98
C ALA A 362 10.26 3.45 30.13
N HIS A 363 11.23 2.75 30.75
CA HIS A 363 12.05 3.29 31.84
C HIS A 363 13.09 4.34 31.40
N TRP A 364 13.35 4.47 30.09
CA TRP A 364 14.25 5.45 29.49
C TRP A 364 13.53 6.72 29.01
N LEU A 365 12.19 6.72 28.92
CA LEU A 365 11.43 7.87 28.39
C LEU A 365 11.74 9.17 29.15
N GLY A 366 12.11 9.09 30.43
CA GLY A 366 12.48 10.23 31.26
C GLY A 366 13.95 10.66 31.20
N LYS A 367 14.80 10.13 30.30
CA LYS A 367 16.22 10.52 30.23
C LYS A 367 16.38 11.88 29.51
N PRO A 368 17.42 12.68 29.85
CA PRO A 368 17.64 14.00 29.27
C PRO A 368 18.37 13.93 27.92
N PHE A 369 17.73 13.36 26.91
CA PHE A 369 18.33 13.17 25.58
C PHE A 369 18.73 14.47 24.89
N GLU A 370 17.99 15.56 25.13
CA GLU A 370 18.31 16.89 24.59
C GLU A 370 19.65 17.43 25.14
N ASP A 371 20.14 16.89 26.24
CA ASP A 371 21.43 17.22 26.83
C ASP A 371 22.56 16.36 26.28
N TRP A 372 22.30 15.44 25.36
CA TRP A 372 23.34 14.63 24.73
C TRP A 372 23.98 15.39 23.57
N TYR A 373 25.12 14.91 23.09
CA TYR A 373 25.85 15.57 22.00
C TYR A 373 25.42 15.05 20.63
N LEU A 374 25.19 15.98 19.70
CA LEU A 374 25.17 15.71 18.26
C LEU A 374 26.58 15.57 17.71
N ASN A 375 27.46 16.46 18.19
CA ASN A 375 28.87 16.45 17.88
C ASN A 375 29.62 16.82 19.16
N ARG A 376 30.34 15.86 19.71
CA ARG A 376 31.01 16.05 21.00
C ARG A 376 32.23 16.96 20.87
N GLY A 377 32.98 16.87 19.76
CA GLY A 377 34.15 17.71 19.49
C GLY A 377 33.81 19.20 19.41
N ARG A 378 32.67 19.54 18.80
CA ARG A 378 32.14 20.91 18.69
C ARG A 378 31.22 21.32 19.84
N ARG A 379 31.01 20.43 20.82
CA ARG A 379 30.11 20.62 21.97
C ARG A 379 28.66 20.96 21.57
N LEU A 380 28.22 20.52 20.38
CA LEU A 380 26.86 20.74 19.88
C LEU A 380 25.91 19.74 20.54
N ARG A 381 24.84 20.25 21.17
CA ARG A 381 23.87 19.47 21.93
C ARG A 381 22.63 19.16 21.09
N MET A 382 21.99 18.02 21.34
CA MET A 382 20.76 17.60 20.66
C MET A 382 19.59 18.57 20.84
N ARG A 383 19.57 19.35 21.93
CA ARG A 383 18.61 20.44 22.15
C ARG A 383 18.59 21.52 21.05
N GLY A 384 19.53 21.50 20.10
CA GLY A 384 19.47 22.32 18.89
C GLY A 384 18.34 21.92 17.94
N TYR A 385 17.77 20.72 18.10
CA TYR A 385 16.64 20.21 17.33
C TYR A 385 15.44 19.90 18.26
N PRO A 386 14.23 19.75 17.72
CA PRO A 386 13.15 19.09 18.44
C PRO A 386 13.55 17.67 18.82
N VAL A 387 13.35 17.30 20.09
CA VAL A 387 13.67 15.97 20.64
C VAL A 387 12.42 15.38 21.27
N VAL A 388 12.01 14.21 20.80
CA VAL A 388 10.83 13.47 21.29
C VAL A 388 11.20 12.04 21.66
N VAL A 389 10.36 11.40 22.46
CA VAL A 389 10.51 10.00 22.85
C VAL A 389 9.31 9.16 22.40
N ARG A 390 9.54 7.88 22.16
CA ARG A 390 8.54 6.85 21.85
C ARG A 390 8.87 5.60 22.64
N ASP A 391 7.85 4.80 22.98
CA ASP A 391 8.09 3.49 23.55
C ASP A 391 8.46 2.51 22.43
N VAL A 392 9.67 1.96 22.48
CA VAL A 392 10.18 1.00 21.48
C VAL A 392 9.27 -0.22 21.33
N THR A 393 8.53 -0.60 22.37
CA THR A 393 7.61 -1.74 22.31
C THR A 393 6.42 -1.49 21.39
N ARG A 394 6.02 -0.23 21.19
CA ARG A 394 4.91 0.17 20.30
C ARG A 394 5.27 0.13 18.81
N LEU A 395 6.54 -0.05 18.48
CA LEU A 395 6.97 -0.28 17.10
C LEU A 395 6.65 -1.69 16.61
N ARG A 396 6.48 -2.65 17.54
CA ARG A 396 6.17 -4.05 17.21
C ARG A 396 4.81 -4.20 16.52
N PRO A 397 4.64 -5.24 15.69
CA PRO A 397 3.36 -5.52 15.03
C PRO A 397 2.30 -6.05 16.00
N GLU A 398 1.51 -5.15 16.58
CA GLU A 398 0.33 -5.47 17.39
C GLU A 398 -0.93 -4.81 16.80
N PRO A 399 -1.78 -5.55 16.07
CA PRO A 399 -2.87 -4.96 15.28
C PRO A 399 -3.86 -4.10 16.06
N PHE A 400 -4.30 -4.56 17.24
CA PHE A 400 -5.29 -3.85 18.05
C PHE A 400 -4.74 -2.57 18.69
N LEU A 401 -3.50 -2.62 19.18
CA LEU A 401 -2.83 -1.45 19.74
C LEU A 401 -2.56 -0.39 18.66
N ARG A 402 -2.21 -0.82 17.44
CA ARG A 402 -2.03 0.07 16.28
C ARG A 402 -3.33 0.75 15.86
N ASP A 403 -4.41 -0.02 15.77
CA ASP A 403 -5.75 0.50 15.46
C ASP A 403 -6.23 1.50 16.53
N GLN A 404 -6.01 1.20 17.81
CA GLN A 404 -6.29 2.13 18.91
C GLN A 404 -5.44 3.42 18.82
N ALA A 405 -4.14 3.30 18.55
CA ALA A 405 -3.26 4.45 18.36
C ALA A 405 -3.74 5.37 17.23
N ARG A 406 -4.13 4.79 16.10
CA ARG A 406 -4.65 5.52 14.93
C ARG A 406 -5.97 6.22 15.22
N ARG A 407 -6.90 5.56 15.93
CA ARG A 407 -8.16 6.20 16.36
C ARG A 407 -7.89 7.41 17.25
N ARG A 408 -7.04 7.27 18.26
CA ARG A 408 -6.67 8.40 19.15
C ARG A 408 -5.95 9.51 18.38
N TRP A 409 -5.04 9.17 17.46
CA TRP A 409 -4.33 10.15 16.62
C TRP A 409 -5.29 10.95 15.73
N LYS A 410 -6.23 10.27 15.07
CA LYS A 410 -7.23 10.92 14.21
C LYS A 410 -8.07 11.92 14.99
N ARG A 411 -8.54 11.55 16.19
CA ARG A 411 -9.32 12.44 17.07
C ARG A 411 -8.50 13.59 17.64
N LEU A 412 -7.19 13.42 17.76
CA LEU A 412 -6.30 14.48 18.23
C LEU A 412 -6.12 15.61 17.19
N ARG A 413 -6.37 15.32 15.90
CA ARG A 413 -6.36 16.36 14.84
C ARG A 413 -7.55 17.31 14.95
N ASP A 414 -8.63 16.91 15.61
CA ASP A 414 -9.70 17.82 15.99
C ASP A 414 -9.21 18.68 17.17
N PRO A 415 -9.29 20.03 17.11
CA PRO A 415 -8.77 20.91 18.15
C PRO A 415 -9.54 20.70 19.47
N GLY A 416 -9.05 19.77 20.29
CA GLY A 416 -9.53 19.48 21.63
C GLY A 416 -8.60 20.04 22.71
N ASN A 417 -9.11 20.14 23.93
CA ASN A 417 -8.29 20.54 25.07
C ASN A 417 -7.41 19.37 25.54
N PRO A 418 -6.11 19.61 25.82
CA PRO A 418 -5.25 18.62 26.46
C PRO A 418 -5.87 18.12 27.77
N TYR A 419 -5.85 16.81 28.00
CA TYR A 419 -6.28 16.26 29.28
C TYR A 419 -5.23 16.57 30.35
N GLN A 420 -5.67 17.20 31.43
CA GLN A 420 -4.81 17.66 32.49
C GLN A 420 -4.67 16.58 33.57
N VAL A 421 -3.46 16.08 33.76
CA VAL A 421 -3.18 15.08 34.81
C VAL A 421 -2.63 15.79 36.05
N ASP A 422 -3.36 15.67 37.16
CA ASP A 422 -2.98 16.28 38.44
C ASP A 422 -1.71 15.64 39.03
N CYS A 423 -1.05 16.34 39.96
CA CYS A 423 0.09 15.79 40.70
C CYS A 423 -0.31 14.60 41.59
N ARG A 424 -1.60 14.48 41.94
CA ARG A 424 -2.20 13.31 42.59
C ARG A 424 -3.29 12.74 41.69
N PRO A 425 -2.93 12.00 40.62
CA PRO A 425 -3.92 11.38 39.75
C PRO A 425 -4.72 10.31 40.52
N PRO A 426 -5.89 9.89 40.01
CA PRO A 426 -6.64 8.76 40.52
C PRO A 426 -5.77 7.50 40.67
N ALA A 427 -6.25 6.52 41.44
CA ALA A 427 -5.60 5.22 41.53
C ALA A 427 -5.39 4.61 40.13
N PRO A 428 -4.30 3.86 39.87
CA PRO A 428 -3.95 3.39 38.53
C PRO A 428 -5.07 2.64 37.78
N GLY A 429 -5.90 1.87 38.49
CA GLY A 429 -7.08 1.21 37.91
C GLY A 429 -8.12 2.22 37.41
N ALA A 430 -8.55 3.14 38.27
CA ALA A 430 -9.48 4.21 37.89
C ALA A 430 -8.95 5.11 36.76
N PHE A 431 -7.64 5.35 36.72
CA PHE A 431 -7.00 6.09 35.63
C PHE A 431 -7.04 5.31 34.31
N ARG A 432 -6.82 3.98 34.35
CA ARG A 432 -6.98 3.10 33.19
C ARG A 432 -8.43 3.12 32.69
N ASP A 433 -9.41 2.91 33.58
CA ASP A 433 -10.83 2.89 33.23
C ASP A 433 -11.27 4.22 32.59
N LEU A 434 -10.77 5.34 33.12
CA LEU A 434 -10.99 6.67 32.54
C LEU A 434 -10.46 6.76 31.10
N LEU A 435 -9.23 6.31 30.85
CA LEU A 435 -8.63 6.35 29.52
C LEU A 435 -9.33 5.40 28.54
N GLU A 436 -9.81 4.24 29.00
CA GLU A 436 -10.58 3.27 28.21
C GLU A 436 -11.94 3.85 27.80
N ALA A 437 -12.64 4.48 28.74
CA ALA A 437 -13.94 5.09 28.49
C ALA A 437 -13.90 6.31 27.55
N HIS A 438 -12.73 6.96 27.40
CA HIS A 438 -12.57 8.21 26.66
C HIS A 438 -11.41 8.10 25.65
N ASP A 439 -11.71 7.56 24.48
CA ASP A 439 -10.77 7.42 23.37
C ASP A 439 -10.47 8.74 22.63
N HIS A 440 -11.12 9.85 23.00
CA HIS A 440 -10.72 11.20 22.59
C HIS A 440 -9.55 11.77 23.41
N LEU A 441 -9.16 11.14 24.52
CA LEU A 441 -8.00 11.55 25.33
C LEU A 441 -6.69 11.15 24.62
N GLY A 442 -6.32 11.92 23.60
CA GLY A 442 -5.12 11.70 22.78
C GLY A 442 -3.87 12.45 23.26
N LEU A 443 -4.04 13.50 24.05
CA LEU A 443 -2.96 14.34 24.57
C LEU A 443 -3.11 14.52 26.08
N LEU A 444 -2.13 14.02 26.83
CA LEU A 444 -2.06 14.16 28.29
C LEU A 444 -0.95 15.15 28.68
N VAL A 445 -1.27 16.11 29.54
CA VAL A 445 -0.30 17.08 30.09
C VAL A 445 -0.23 16.91 31.60
N TYR A 446 0.94 16.49 32.09
CA TYR A 446 1.18 16.24 33.50
C TYR A 446 1.82 17.45 34.18
N GLY A 447 1.44 17.71 35.43
CA GLY A 447 2.12 18.70 36.28
C GLY A 447 3.44 18.22 36.91
N SER A 448 3.71 16.91 36.86
CA SER A 448 4.92 16.29 37.42
C SER A 448 5.25 15.01 36.66
N SER A 449 6.45 14.46 36.84
CA SER A 449 6.80 13.17 36.26
C SER A 449 5.77 12.09 36.62
N PRO A 450 5.22 11.35 35.63
CA PRO A 450 4.21 10.33 35.88
C PRO A 450 4.76 9.19 36.73
N GLY A 451 3.88 8.59 37.55
CA GLY A 451 4.19 7.32 38.21
C GLY A 451 4.30 6.18 37.22
N ARG A 452 5.10 5.15 37.53
CA ARG A 452 5.32 3.99 36.64
C ARG A 452 4.02 3.32 36.20
N ALA A 453 3.07 3.15 37.12
CA ALA A 453 1.78 2.51 36.84
C ALA A 453 0.89 3.37 35.91
N HIS A 454 0.84 4.68 36.13
CA HIS A 454 0.08 5.61 35.28
C HIS A 454 0.67 5.74 33.88
N LEU A 455 2.00 5.82 33.76
CA LEU A 455 2.68 5.83 32.47
C LEU A 455 2.41 4.52 31.71
N LYS A 456 2.52 3.37 32.39
CA LYS A 456 2.19 2.08 31.80
C LYS A 456 0.74 2.02 31.31
N ALA A 457 -0.23 2.50 32.10
CA ALA A 457 -1.63 2.52 31.69
C ALA A 457 -1.85 3.36 30.42
N ALA A 458 -1.22 4.53 30.32
CA ALA A 458 -1.32 5.37 29.13
C ALA A 458 -0.66 4.74 27.89
N LEU A 459 0.49 4.08 28.06
CA LEU A 459 1.18 3.36 26.99
C LEU A 459 0.38 2.14 26.50
N ASP A 460 -0.14 1.31 27.42
CA ASP A 460 -0.95 0.12 27.12
C ASP A 460 -2.25 0.48 26.38
N LEU A 461 -2.76 1.70 26.56
CA LEU A 461 -3.97 2.21 25.90
C LEU A 461 -3.67 3.11 24.70
N ALA A 462 -2.44 3.02 24.19
CA ALA A 462 -1.97 3.69 22.99
C ALA A 462 -2.16 5.22 22.97
N VAL A 463 -2.08 5.89 24.13
CA VAL A 463 -2.09 7.36 24.19
C VAL A 463 -0.93 7.90 23.34
N PRO A 464 -1.19 8.66 22.27
CA PRO A 464 -0.15 9.01 21.31
C PRO A 464 0.73 10.18 21.75
N VAL A 465 0.22 11.10 22.57
CA VAL A 465 1.00 12.25 23.03
C VAL A 465 0.90 12.43 24.53
N MET A 466 2.05 12.56 25.18
CA MET A 466 2.16 12.85 26.60
C MET A 466 3.28 13.87 26.84
N LEU A 467 3.00 14.89 27.65
CA LEU A 467 3.93 15.95 27.99
C LEU A 467 4.08 16.06 29.51
N TRP A 468 5.31 15.94 30.01
CA TRP A 468 5.56 16.03 31.46
C TRP A 468 6.94 16.61 31.80
N PRO A 469 7.05 17.38 32.89
CA PRO A 469 8.34 17.74 33.44
C PRO A 469 8.99 16.52 34.13
N ARG A 470 10.31 16.39 34.05
CA ARG A 470 11.05 15.30 34.71
C ARG A 470 11.13 15.45 36.23
N GLY A 471 10.90 16.66 36.74
CA GLY A 471 10.81 16.94 38.17
C GLY A 471 9.55 16.34 38.81
N ARG A 472 9.64 16.03 40.11
CA ARG A 472 8.46 15.71 40.94
C ARG A 472 7.96 16.99 41.61
N CYS A 473 6.65 17.05 41.88
CA CYS A 473 6.08 18.09 42.72
C CYS A 473 6.54 17.85 44.17
N ALA A 474 7.16 18.86 44.79
CA ALA A 474 7.65 18.79 46.16
C ALA A 474 6.69 19.45 47.17
N ASP A 475 5.66 20.15 46.71
CA ASP A 475 4.73 20.89 47.56
C ASP A 475 3.77 19.93 48.31
N ALA A 476 3.48 20.26 49.58
CA ALA A 476 2.61 19.47 50.44
C ALA A 476 1.11 19.64 50.09
N ASP A 477 0.73 20.85 49.69
CA ASP A 477 -0.59 21.18 49.13
C ASP A 477 -0.53 21.14 47.60
N HIS A 478 -1.55 20.56 46.97
CA HIS A 478 -1.64 20.42 45.53
C HIS A 478 -2.77 21.23 44.87
N ALA A 479 -3.52 22.02 45.64
CA ALA A 479 -4.54 22.91 45.07
C ALA A 479 -3.94 23.99 44.14
N ASP A 480 -2.79 24.57 44.52
CA ASP A 480 -1.95 25.40 43.65
C ASP A 480 -0.45 25.11 43.84
N CYS A 481 -0.05 23.87 43.58
CA CYS A 481 1.37 23.51 43.61
C CYS A 481 2.15 24.03 42.39
N SER A 482 3.47 24.01 42.49
CA SER A 482 4.42 24.22 41.39
C SER A 482 4.08 23.37 40.16
N GLY A 483 3.67 22.12 40.36
CA GLY A 483 3.22 21.24 39.29
C GLY A 483 1.91 21.70 38.64
N HIS A 484 0.96 22.19 39.43
CA HIS A 484 -0.30 22.78 38.94
C HIS A 484 -0.03 24.01 38.06
N ARG A 485 0.79 24.96 38.53
CA ARG A 485 1.17 26.16 37.76
C ARG A 485 1.93 25.81 36.48
N THR A 486 2.84 24.85 36.55
CA THR A 486 3.58 24.35 35.37
C THR A 486 2.63 23.76 34.35
N ARG A 487 1.75 22.85 34.78
CA ARG A 487 0.74 22.23 33.90
C ARG A 487 -0.15 23.27 33.24
N ARG A 488 -0.70 24.22 34.01
CA ARG A 488 -1.56 25.28 33.46
C ARG A 488 -0.86 26.07 32.36
N THR A 489 0.42 26.38 32.57
CA THR A 489 1.25 27.05 31.57
C THR A 489 1.45 26.17 30.34
N LEU A 490 1.81 24.89 30.52
CA LEU A 490 2.01 23.96 29.42
C LEU A 490 0.75 23.75 28.58
N VAL A 491 -0.41 23.57 29.23
CA VAL A 491 -1.72 23.45 28.57
C VAL A 491 -2.00 24.66 27.69
N GLY A 492 -1.79 25.88 28.20
CA GLY A 492 -1.97 27.10 27.42
C GLY A 492 -1.03 27.22 26.21
N ARG A 493 0.11 26.52 26.21
CA ARG A 493 1.10 26.54 25.13
C ARG A 493 0.88 25.45 24.07
N VAL A 494 0.16 24.38 24.41
CA VAL A 494 -0.06 23.24 23.51
C VAL A 494 -1.53 23.05 23.10
N ALA A 495 -2.47 23.71 23.77
CA ALA A 495 -3.87 23.73 23.37
C ALA A 495 -4.03 24.33 21.96
N GLY A 496 -4.77 23.64 21.09
CA GLY A 496 -5.00 24.05 19.71
C GLY A 496 -3.79 23.91 18.76
N VAL A 497 -2.66 23.37 19.24
CA VAL A 497 -1.51 23.06 18.38
C VAL A 497 -1.78 21.73 17.67
N ASP A 498 -1.63 21.72 16.34
CA ASP A 498 -1.70 20.49 15.54
C ASP A 498 -0.72 19.43 16.08
N PRO A 499 -1.09 18.13 16.14
CA PRO A 499 -0.22 17.09 16.67
C PRO A 499 1.16 17.03 16.02
N GLY A 500 1.27 17.28 14.72
CA GLY A 500 2.54 17.37 13.99
C GLY A 500 3.37 18.60 14.37
N GLY A 501 2.74 19.66 14.89
CA GLY A 501 3.41 20.87 15.37
C GLY A 501 3.92 20.79 16.81
N LEU A 502 3.50 19.80 17.60
CA LEU A 502 3.87 19.67 19.02
C LEU A 502 5.38 19.52 19.26
N PRO A 503 6.16 18.76 18.47
CA PRO A 503 7.62 18.71 18.62
C PRO A 503 8.26 20.10 18.52
N GLY A 504 7.83 20.91 17.56
CA GLY A 504 8.30 22.29 17.39
C GLY A 504 7.90 23.21 18.54
N ALA A 505 6.64 23.12 19.00
CA ALA A 505 6.16 23.91 20.14
C ALA A 505 6.95 23.62 21.43
N VAL A 506 7.23 22.33 21.70
CA VAL A 506 8.04 21.92 22.86
C VAL A 506 9.51 22.32 22.70
N HIS A 507 10.04 22.27 21.48
CA HIS A 507 11.39 22.77 21.20
C HIS A 507 11.53 24.27 21.52
N GLU A 508 10.55 25.09 21.13
CA GLU A 508 10.55 26.52 21.47
C GLU A 508 10.45 26.78 22.97
N LEU A 509 9.65 26.01 23.71
CA LEU A 509 9.60 26.07 25.19
C LEU A 509 10.97 25.79 25.82
N ARG A 510 11.72 24.80 25.30
CA ARG A 510 13.08 24.51 25.77
C ARG A 510 14.04 25.65 25.43
N ARG A 511 13.91 26.29 24.27
CA ARG A 511 14.71 27.47 23.90
C ARG A 511 14.41 28.68 24.79
N GLU A 512 13.16 28.90 25.15
CA GLU A 512 12.77 29.93 26.12
C GLU A 512 13.39 29.67 27.49
N ALA A 513 13.40 28.41 27.95
CA ALA A 513 14.04 28.05 29.21
C ALA A 513 15.56 28.36 29.19
N LEU A 514 16.24 28.11 28.07
CA LEU A 514 17.66 28.47 27.92
C LEU A 514 17.88 29.98 27.97
N ARG A 515 17.00 30.77 27.32
CA ARG A 515 17.05 32.24 27.37
C ARG A 515 16.83 32.75 28.79
N HIS A 516 15.82 32.23 29.50
CA HIS A 516 15.57 32.55 30.91
C HIS A 516 16.79 32.26 31.79
N LYS A 517 17.41 31.10 31.60
CA LYS A 517 18.62 30.70 32.34
C LYS A 517 19.80 31.62 32.04
N ALA A 518 20.01 31.98 30.78
CA ALA A 518 21.10 32.89 30.38
C ALA A 518 20.91 34.31 30.93
N LEU A 519 19.66 34.75 31.10
CA LEU A 519 19.31 36.07 31.65
C LEU A 519 19.14 36.07 33.18
N GLY A 520 19.30 34.93 33.85
CA GLY A 520 19.13 34.83 35.31
C GLY A 520 17.68 34.98 35.79
N CYS A 521 16.68 34.77 34.93
CA CYS A 521 15.26 34.99 35.22
C CYS A 521 14.59 33.86 36.05
N GLY A 522 15.37 32.99 36.69
CA GLY A 522 14.85 31.85 37.45
C GLY A 522 14.33 30.67 36.59
N PRO A 523 13.59 29.72 37.19
CA PRO A 523 13.13 28.49 36.51
C PRO A 523 12.03 28.76 35.48
N HIS A 524 12.01 27.97 34.41
CA HIS A 524 11.03 28.06 33.32
C HIS A 524 10.35 26.69 33.07
N CYS A 525 9.09 26.69 32.65
CA CYS A 525 8.31 25.45 32.45
C CYS A 525 8.84 24.55 31.33
N GLY A 526 9.64 25.10 30.42
CA GLY A 526 10.33 24.36 29.36
C GLY A 526 11.62 23.65 29.81
N ASP A 527 12.06 23.85 31.06
CA ASP A 527 13.23 23.15 31.57
C ASP A 527 12.91 21.70 31.92
N ALA A 528 13.83 20.79 31.61
CA ALA A 528 13.72 19.36 31.86
C ALA A 528 12.37 18.71 31.44
N LEU A 529 11.88 19.07 30.25
CA LEU A 529 10.57 18.64 29.73
C LEU A 529 10.71 17.40 28.82
N THR A 530 9.87 16.39 29.02
CA THR A 530 9.76 15.22 28.13
C THR A 530 8.47 15.29 27.33
N LEU A 531 8.59 15.12 26.01
CA LEU A 531 7.48 14.94 25.09
C LEU A 531 7.54 13.52 24.53
N LEU A 532 6.59 12.67 24.93
CA LEU A 532 6.28 11.46 24.18
C LEU A 532 5.38 11.84 23.02
N TRP A 533 5.79 11.48 21.81
CA TRP A 533 5.09 11.77 20.57
C TRP A 533 5.16 10.55 19.68
N ASP A 534 4.03 9.88 19.48
CA ASP A 534 3.95 8.59 18.82
C ASP A 534 2.92 8.61 17.69
N ASP A 535 3.36 9.03 16.51
CA ASP A 535 2.56 8.99 15.29
C ASP A 535 2.52 7.56 14.71
N PRO A 536 1.34 6.91 14.68
CA PRO A 536 1.21 5.54 14.20
C PRO A 536 1.34 5.39 12.68
N SER A 537 1.40 6.48 11.91
CA SER A 537 1.72 6.44 10.47
C SER A 537 3.21 6.28 10.20
N ARG A 538 4.07 6.68 11.15
CA ARG A 538 5.53 6.72 11.01
C ARG A 538 6.22 5.47 11.55
N LEU A 539 5.62 4.29 11.35
CA LEU A 539 6.14 3.02 11.87
C LEU A 539 7.35 2.55 11.06
N PRO A 540 8.58 2.55 11.62
CA PRO A 540 9.75 2.05 10.94
C PRO A 540 10.03 0.64 11.46
N ASP A 541 9.24 -0.32 11.00
CA ASP A 541 9.62 -1.72 11.10
C ASP A 541 9.79 -2.23 9.66
N PRO A 542 11.03 -2.39 9.17
CA PRO A 542 11.24 -3.42 8.17
C PRO A 542 10.88 -4.78 8.80
N PRO A 543 10.35 -5.74 8.03
CA PRO A 543 10.17 -7.10 8.55
C PRO A 543 11.51 -7.56 9.11
N LEU A 544 11.48 -8.18 10.30
CA LEU A 544 12.61 -8.96 10.81
C LEU A 544 13.11 -9.81 9.65
N ALA A 545 14.32 -9.50 9.16
CA ALA A 545 15.05 -10.43 8.33
C ALA A 545 15.21 -11.69 9.20
N MET A 546 14.39 -12.69 8.94
CA MET A 546 14.77 -14.05 9.28
C MET A 546 15.95 -14.34 8.37
N GLU A 547 17.16 -14.24 8.92
CA GLU A 547 18.30 -14.96 8.37
C GLU A 547 17.83 -16.41 8.17
N VAL A 548 17.85 -16.85 6.92
CA VAL A 548 17.55 -18.23 6.51
C VAL A 548 18.73 -19.13 6.83
#